data_AF-F7YUM6-F1
#
_entry.id   AF-F7YUM6-F1
#
_cell.length_a   1.000
_cell.length_b   1.000
_cell.length_c   1.000
_cell.angle_alpha   90.00
_cell.angle_beta   90.00
_cell.angle_gamma   90.00
#
_symmetry.space_group_name_H-M   'P 1'
#
loop_
_entity.id
_entity.type
_entity.pdbx_description
1 polymer ?
#
loop_
_entity_poly.entity_id
_entity_poly.type
_entity_poly.pdbx_seq_one_letter_code
_entity_poly.pdbx_strand_id
1 'polypeptide(L)'
;MKGMLDFDTLNKLLPRVVIEKNCKIWICEKVGKRLSCIAKYGEEHYCETRIIYEDEKYVVFSQNLNDEQTQKQIVEVIKSARKG
;
A
#
# COMPACT_ATOMS: atom_id res chain seq x y z
N MET A 1 16.95 8.66 -13.28
CA MET A 1 15.56 9.04 -12.94
C MET A 1 15.19 8.27 -11.68
N LYS A 2 14.68 8.94 -10.64
CA LYS A 2 14.43 8.30 -9.32
C LYS A 2 13.12 7.51 -9.41
N GLY A 3 13.17 6.19 -9.22
CA GLY A 3 12.11 5.23 -9.53
C GLY A 3 10.68 5.66 -9.17
N MET A 4 9.82 5.74 -10.19
CA MET A 4 8.40 6.06 -10.06
C MET A 4 7.63 4.77 -9.76
N LEU A 5 6.60 4.85 -8.90
CA LEU A 5 5.69 3.71 -8.71
C LEU A 5 4.86 3.48 -9.98
N ASP A 6 4.81 2.23 -10.40
CA ASP A 6 3.97 1.76 -11.49
C ASP A 6 2.52 1.63 -11.01
N PHE A 7 1.77 2.73 -11.09
CA PHE A 7 0.37 2.78 -10.66
C PHE A 7 -0.54 1.84 -11.47
N ASP A 8 -0.17 1.49 -12.70
CA ASP A 8 -0.92 0.54 -13.52
C ASP A 8 -0.95 -0.86 -12.87
N THR A 9 0.21 -1.34 -12.42
CA THR A 9 0.32 -2.61 -11.66
C THR A 9 -0.50 -2.55 -10.37
N LEU A 10 -0.39 -1.45 -9.61
CA LEU A 10 -1.14 -1.28 -8.36
C LEU A 10 -2.65 -1.25 -8.58
N ASN A 11 -3.12 -0.51 -9.58
CA ASN A 11 -4.54 -0.38 -9.90
C ASN A 11 -5.17 -1.67 -10.45
N LYS A 12 -4.37 -2.60 -10.97
CA LYS A 12 -4.88 -3.91 -11.40
C LYS A 12 -5.04 -4.90 -10.25
N LEU A 13 -4.17 -4.83 -9.24
CA LEU A 13 -4.08 -5.84 -8.19
C LEU A 13 -4.75 -5.42 -6.87
N LEU A 14 -4.46 -4.20 -6.39
CA LEU A 14 -4.91 -3.78 -5.06
C LEU A 14 -6.44 -3.69 -4.92
N PRO A 15 -7.22 -3.23 -5.93
CA PRO A 15 -8.68 -3.25 -5.84
C PRO A 15 -9.27 -4.63 -5.58
N ARG A 16 -8.70 -5.69 -6.17
CA ARG A 16 -9.18 -7.06 -5.92
C ARG A 16 -8.89 -7.49 -4.49
N VAL A 17 -7.65 -7.26 -4.03
CA VAL A 17 -7.21 -7.61 -2.67
C VAL A 17 -8.07 -6.92 -1.61
N VAL A 18 -8.34 -5.61 -1.75
CA VAL A 18 -9.13 -4.87 -0.75
C VAL A 18 -10.59 -5.32 -0.70
N ILE A 19 -11.16 -5.75 -1.82
CA ILE A 19 -12.52 -6.31 -1.87
C ILE A 19 -12.53 -7.70 -1.24
N GLU A 20 -11.64 -8.60 -1.67
CA GLU A 20 -11.59 -9.99 -1.19
C GLU A 20 -11.30 -10.09 0.31
N LYS A 21 -10.47 -9.19 0.82
CA LYS A 21 -10.06 -9.18 2.23
C LYS A 21 -10.83 -8.17 3.07
N ASN A 22 -11.77 -7.43 2.46
CA ASN A 22 -12.56 -6.38 3.10
C ASN A 22 -11.68 -5.46 3.96
N CYS A 23 -10.67 -4.86 3.34
CA CYS A 23 -9.64 -4.09 4.02
C CYS A 23 -9.38 -2.75 3.33
N LYS A 24 -8.69 -1.84 4.02
CA LYS A 24 -8.23 -0.56 3.44
C LYS A 24 -6.72 -0.57 3.31
N ILE A 25 -6.18 -0.03 2.23
CA ILE A 25 -4.73 0.09 1.99
C ILE A 25 -4.40 1.51 1.54
N TRP A 26 -3.42 2.16 2.18
CA TRP A 26 -2.98 3.51 1.84
C TRP A 26 -1.48 3.48 1.56
N ILE A 27 -1.07 4.02 0.42
CA ILE A 27 0.34 4.13 0.05
C ILE A 27 0.72 5.60 0.17
N CYS A 28 1.78 5.87 0.93
CA CYS A 28 2.30 7.20 1.17
C CYS A 28 3.76 7.29 0.72
N GLU A 29 4.12 8.40 0.08
CA GLU A 29 5.51 8.77 -0.21
C GLU A 29 6.07 9.65 0.91
N LYS A 30 7.30 9.35 1.34
CA LYS A 30 8.08 10.16 2.28
C LYS A 30 8.66 11.37 1.55
N VAL A 31 8.23 12.56 1.94
CA VAL A 31 8.70 13.84 1.40
C VAL A 31 9.27 14.68 2.53
N GLY A 32 10.59 14.59 2.72
CA GLY A 32 11.27 15.19 3.87
C GLY A 32 10.77 14.58 5.19
N LYS A 33 10.18 15.40 6.06
CA LYS A 33 9.57 14.95 7.34
C LYS A 33 8.07 14.65 7.23
N ARG A 34 7.49 14.72 6.02
CA ARG A 34 6.05 14.57 5.78
C ARG A 34 5.77 13.26 5.03
N LEU A 35 4.56 12.75 5.21
CA LEU A 35 3.99 11.68 4.40
C LEU A 35 2.95 12.27 3.45
N SER A 36 3.14 12.04 2.15
CA SER A 36 2.18 12.40 1.10
C SER A 36 1.44 11.16 0.67
N CYS A 37 0.12 11.10 0.86
CA CYS A 37 -0.65 9.94 0.40
C CYS A 37 -0.83 9.99 -1.12
N ILE A 38 -0.37 8.95 -1.81
CA ILE A 38 -0.34 8.87 -3.28
C ILE A 38 -1.32 7.85 -3.85
N ALA A 39 -1.81 6.91 -3.04
CA ALA A 39 -2.89 6.00 -3.43
C ALA A 39 -3.67 5.50 -2.20
N LYS A 40 -4.98 5.29 -2.37
CA LYS A 40 -5.86 4.68 -1.38
C LYS A 40 -6.79 3.69 -2.05
N TYR A 41 -6.96 2.52 -1.44
CA TYR A 41 -7.84 1.46 -1.91
C TYR A 41 -8.68 0.95 -0.74
N GLY A 42 -9.93 0.56 -1.03
CA GLY A 42 -10.88 0.06 -0.03
C GLY A 42 -11.59 1.16 0.76
N GLU A 43 -12.53 0.74 1.60
CA GLU A 43 -13.38 1.62 2.40
C GLU A 43 -12.85 1.80 3.82
N GLU A 44 -13.31 2.83 4.52
CA GLU A 44 -12.92 3.09 5.91
C GLU A 44 -13.49 2.05 6.88
N HIS A 45 -12.63 1.54 7.75
CA HIS A 45 -13.03 0.67 8.84
C HIS A 45 -12.80 1.39 10.17
N TYR A 46 -13.75 1.24 11.10
CA TYR A 46 -13.63 1.72 12.49
C TYR A 46 -12.71 0.81 13.30
N CYS A 47 -11.45 0.70 12.87
CA CYS A 47 -10.41 -0.08 13.54
C CYS A 47 -9.04 0.60 13.39
N GLU A 48 -8.08 0.11 14.17
CA GLU A 48 -6.72 0.65 14.19
C GLU A 48 -6.05 0.53 12.81
N THR A 49 -5.37 1.61 12.42
CA THR A 49 -4.48 1.61 11.25
C THR A 49 -3.13 1.03 11.64
N ARG A 50 -2.60 0.13 10.81
CA ARG A 50 -1.28 -0.50 11.01
C ARG A 50 -0.36 -0.20 9.84
N ILE A 51 0.94 -0.12 10.11
CA ILE A 51 1.97 -0.09 9.06
C ILE A 51 2.29 -1.53 8.69
N ILE A 52 2.09 -1.90 7.43
CA ILE A 52 2.43 -3.23 6.90
C ILE A 52 3.74 -3.23 6.12
N TYR A 53 4.21 -2.04 5.71
CA TYR A 53 5.49 -1.87 5.04
C TYR A 53 5.99 -0.45 5.20
N GLU A 54 7.29 -0.30 5.40
CA GLU A 54 7.96 0.99 5.44
C GLU A 54 9.39 0.84 4.96
N ASP A 55 9.85 1.79 4.15
CA ASP A 55 11.23 1.93 3.74
C ASP A 55 11.64 3.41 3.62
N GLU A 56 12.76 3.71 2.96
CA GLU A 56 13.28 5.07 2.79
C GLU A 56 12.36 6.04 2.02
N LYS A 57 11.49 5.55 1.13
CA LYS A 57 10.66 6.37 0.23
C LYS A 57 9.15 6.15 0.40
N TYR A 58 8.68 4.97 0.80
CA TYR A 58 7.25 4.68 0.95
C TYR A 58 6.88 4.14 2.33
N VAL A 59 5.65 4.41 2.74
CA VAL A 59 4.97 3.80 3.89
C VAL A 59 3.62 3.27 3.43
N VAL A 60 3.27 2.07 3.86
CA VAL A 60 2.01 1.41 3.50
C VAL A 60 1.23 1.14 4.76
N PHE A 61 0.06 1.73 4.82
CA PHE A 61 -0.89 1.56 5.91
C PHE A 61 -1.98 0.57 5.50
N SER A 62 -2.49 -0.18 6.47
CA SER A 62 -3.67 -1.00 6.30
C SER A 62 -4.66 -0.86 7.46
N GLN A 63 -5.93 -1.13 7.17
CA GLN A 63 -6.98 -1.34 8.16
C GLN A 63 -7.67 -2.67 7.87
N ASN A 64 -8.08 -3.39 8.92
CA ASN A 64 -8.80 -4.65 8.84
C ASN A 64 -8.08 -5.76 8.03
N LEU A 65 -6.74 -5.72 7.94
CA LEU A 65 -5.94 -6.71 7.24
C LEU A 65 -5.04 -7.49 8.21
N ASN A 66 -5.50 -8.68 8.64
CA ASN A 66 -4.76 -9.55 9.56
C ASN A 66 -4.05 -10.73 8.87
N ASP A 67 -4.30 -10.93 7.58
CA ASP A 67 -3.74 -12.03 6.79
C ASP A 67 -2.28 -11.75 6.40
N GLU A 68 -1.33 -12.40 7.07
CA GLU A 68 0.10 -12.19 6.84
C GLU A 68 0.54 -12.53 5.40
N GLN A 69 -0.06 -13.53 4.77
CA GLN A 69 0.28 -13.92 3.40
C GLN A 69 -0.11 -12.82 2.41
N THR A 70 -1.28 -12.21 2.60
CA THR A 70 -1.77 -11.09 1.82
C THR A 70 -0.93 -9.85 2.06
N GLN A 71 -0.56 -9.56 3.31
CA GLN A 71 0.36 -8.46 3.61
C GLN A 71 1.66 -8.64 2.82
N LYS A 72 2.27 -9.84 2.84
CA LYS A 72 3.46 -10.16 2.05
C LYS A 72 3.24 -9.94 0.54
N GLN A 73 2.10 -10.39 0.00
CA GLN A 73 1.77 -10.18 -1.42
C GLN A 73 1.66 -8.69 -1.77
N ILE A 74 0.98 -7.88 -0.95
CA ILE A 74 0.88 -6.43 -1.15
C ILE A 74 2.27 -5.79 -1.14
N VAL A 75 3.11 -6.16 -0.17
CA VAL A 75 4.50 -5.67 -0.08
C VAL A 75 5.29 -6.02 -1.35
N GLU A 76 5.20 -7.25 -1.84
CA GLU A 76 5.87 -7.68 -3.07
C GLU A 76 5.35 -6.94 -4.32
N VAL A 77 4.05 -6.67 -4.39
CA VAL A 77 3.48 -5.83 -5.46
C VAL A 77 4.03 -4.41 -5.39
N ILE A 78 4.12 -3.81 -4.21
CA ILE A 78 4.64 -2.44 -4.05
C ILE A 78 6.13 -2.38 -4.37
N LYS A 79 6.91 -3.40 -3.96
CA LYS A 79 8.32 -3.52 -4.33
C LYS A 79 8.51 -3.70 -5.84
N SER A 80 7.71 -4.54 -6.50
CA SER A 80 7.82 -4.78 -7.94
C SER A 80 7.31 -3.59 -8.77
N ALA A 81 6.33 -2.83 -8.27
CA ALA A 81 5.89 -1.59 -8.86
C ALA A 81 6.96 -0.48 -8.77
N ARG A 82 8.02 -0.64 -7.98
CA ARG A 82 9.19 0.24 -8.06
C ARG A 82 10.02 -0.14 -9.27
N LYS A 83 9.79 0.53 -10.39
CA LYS A 83 10.75 0.51 -11.48
C LYS A 83 11.98 1.32 -11.07
N GLY A 84 13.12 0.64 -10.93
CA GLY A 84 14.45 1.25 -10.88
C GLY A 84 14.78 1.93 -12.20
#